data_AF-A0AAW7WHD4-F1
#
_entry.id   AF-A0AAW7WHD4-F1
#
_cell.length_a   1.000
_cell.length_b   1.000
_cell.length_c   1.000
_cell.angle_alpha   90.00
_cell.angle_beta   90.00
_cell.angle_gamma   90.00
#
_symmetry.space_group_name_H-M   'P 1'
#
loop_
_entity.id
_entity.type
_entity.pdbx_description
1 polymer ?
#
loop_
_entity_poly.entity_id
_entity_poly.type
_entity_poly.pdbx_seq_one_letter_code
_entity_poly.pdbx_strand_id
1 'polypeptide(L)'
;MAVAESAAQEIRRFIEVHQSGSALNQIATLDDLNALLKQAESPLSASLIPLEQATRSPKILVDSGLTESKVPWRILQCPGGPLVLQMICEKVNFALWIQEC
;
A
#
# COMPACT_ATOMS: atom_id res chain seq x y z
N MET A 1 1.72 21.59 2.24
CA MET A 1 0.49 20.77 2.15
C MET A 1 0.42 19.96 0.85
N ALA A 2 1.12 20.32 -0.22
CA ALA A 2 1.04 19.61 -1.51
C ALA A 2 1.61 18.17 -1.57
N VAL A 3 2.60 17.81 -0.74
CA VAL A 3 3.26 16.49 -0.84
C VAL A 3 2.42 15.33 -0.27
N ALA A 4 1.62 15.61 0.77
CA ALA A 4 0.69 14.62 1.29
C ALA A 4 -0.44 14.33 0.29
N GLU A 5 -0.85 15.34 -0.47
CA GLU A 5 -1.90 15.20 -1.49
C GLU A 5 -1.42 14.37 -2.69
N SER A 6 -0.19 14.59 -3.16
CA SER A 6 0.39 13.78 -4.25
C SER A 6 0.61 12.33 -3.82
N ALA A 7 1.07 12.09 -2.58
CA ALA A 7 1.22 10.74 -2.05
C ALA A 7 -0.12 10.02 -1.90
N ALA A 8 -1.15 10.70 -1.41
CA ALA A 8 -2.50 10.14 -1.34
C ALA A 8 -3.04 9.79 -2.73
N GLN A 9 -2.80 10.64 -3.73
CA GLN A 9 -3.27 10.43 -5.09
C GLN A 9 -2.58 9.23 -5.75
N GLU A 10 -1.26 9.09 -5.62
CA GLU A 10 -0.53 7.95 -6.19
C GLU A 10 -0.92 6.62 -5.50
N ILE A 11 -1.09 6.64 -4.18
CA ILE A 11 -1.61 5.48 -3.42
C ILE A 11 -3.00 5.07 -3.92
N ARG A 12 -3.90 6.04 -4.12
CA ARG A 12 -5.26 5.78 -4.63
C ARG A 12 -5.22 5.20 -6.03
N ARG A 13 -4.40 5.79 -6.91
CA ARG A 13 -4.19 5.29 -8.27
C ARG A 13 -3.70 3.85 -8.26
N PHE A 14 -2.76 3.50 -7.37
CA PHE A 14 -2.29 2.13 -7.22
C PHE A 14 -3.43 1.17 -6.83
N ILE A 15 -4.27 1.55 -5.86
CA ILE A 15 -5.43 0.75 -5.45
C ILE A 15 -6.40 0.56 -6.61
N GLU A 16 -6.68 1.60 -7.39
CA GLU A 16 -7.58 1.56 -8.54
C GLU A 16 -7.04 0.65 -9.66
N VAL A 17 -5.76 0.76 -9.99
CA VAL A 17 -5.10 -0.10 -10.99
C VAL A 17 -5.11 -1.57 -10.55
N HIS A 18 -4.98 -1.82 -9.25
CA HIS A 18 -4.95 -3.17 -8.67
C HIS A 18 -6.28 -3.56 -8.00
N GLN A 19 -7.39 -2.92 -8.39
CA GLN A 19 -8.70 -3.12 -7.77
C GLN A 19 -9.24 -4.55 -7.93
N SER A 20 -8.88 -5.25 -9.01
CA SER A 20 -9.20 -6.69 -9.14
C SER A 20 -8.45 -7.56 -8.14
N GLY A 21 -7.35 -7.10 -7.54
CA GLY A 21 -6.61 -7.77 -6.46
C GLY A 21 -5.88 -9.08 -6.83
N SER A 22 -6.13 -9.66 -8.01
CA SER A 22 -5.51 -10.92 -8.45
C SER A 22 -3.98 -10.86 -8.50
N ALA A 23 -3.42 -9.77 -9.03
CA ALA A 23 -1.97 -9.56 -9.08
C ALA A 23 -1.37 -9.45 -7.67
N LEU A 24 -2.07 -8.77 -6.74
CA LEU A 24 -1.61 -8.59 -5.37
C LEU A 24 -1.55 -9.90 -4.58
N ASN A 25 -2.52 -10.80 -4.81
CA ASN A 25 -2.54 -12.13 -4.18
C ASN A 25 -1.47 -13.09 -4.75
N GLN A 26 -0.91 -12.78 -5.93
CA GLN A 26 0.18 -13.58 -6.49
C GLN A 26 1.54 -13.25 -5.85
N ILE A 27 1.71 -12.02 -5.35
CA ILE A 27 2.92 -11.53 -4.69
C ILE A 27 3.28 -12.45 -3.52
N ALA A 28 4.50 -12.96 -3.51
CA ALA A 28 5.03 -13.77 -2.43
C ALA A 28 6.29 -13.16 -1.80
N THR A 29 6.98 -12.28 -2.53
CA THR A 29 8.24 -11.68 -2.11
C THR A 29 8.25 -10.17 -2.32
N LEU A 30 9.22 -9.50 -1.69
CA LEU A 30 9.45 -8.06 -1.89
C LEU A 30 9.88 -7.77 -3.32
N ASP A 31 10.56 -8.71 -3.99
CA ASP A 31 10.99 -8.56 -5.37
C ASP A 31 9.79 -8.53 -6.33
N ASP A 32 8.80 -9.41 -6.14
CA ASP A 32 7.55 -9.40 -6.93
C ASP A 32 6.83 -8.05 -6.82
N LEU A 33 6.75 -7.51 -5.60
CA LEU A 33 6.09 -6.23 -5.34
C LEU A 33 6.88 -5.06 -5.97
N ASN A 34 8.21 -5.05 -5.85
CA ASN A 34 9.05 -4.06 -6.49
C ASN A 34 9.00 -4.14 -8.02
N ALA A 35 8.91 -5.34 -8.59
CA ALA A 35 8.76 -5.54 -10.02
C ALA A 35 7.42 -4.98 -10.51
N LEU A 36 6.35 -5.15 -9.74
CA LEU A 36 5.03 -4.61 -10.03
C LEU A 36 5.03 -3.06 -9.97
N LEU A 37 5.67 -2.48 -8.97
CA LEU A 37 5.83 -1.02 -8.87
C LEU A 37 6.64 -0.43 -10.02
N LYS A 38 7.74 -1.10 -10.41
CA LYS A 38 8.55 -0.71 -11.57
C LYS A 38 7.75 -0.78 -12.88
N GLN A 39 6.95 -1.82 -13.06
CA GLN A 39 6.07 -1.95 -14.24
C GLN A 39 5.01 -0.85 -14.30
N ALA A 40 4.53 -0.39 -13.15
CA ALA A 40 3.60 0.73 -13.05
C ALA A 40 4.27 2.12 -13.10
N GLU A 41 5.60 2.18 -13.22
CA GLU A 41 6.41 3.40 -13.11
C GLU A 41 6.08 4.23 -11.85
N SER A 42 5.69 3.55 -10.78
CA SER A 42 5.20 4.21 -9.56
C SER A 42 6.38 4.65 -8.67
N PRO A 43 6.36 5.88 -8.12
CA PRO A 43 7.36 6.35 -7.17
C PRO A 43 7.19 5.76 -5.76
N LEU A 44 6.21 4.87 -5.56
CA LEU A 44 5.99 4.21 -4.29
C LEU A 44 7.17 3.28 -3.95
N SER A 45 7.55 3.32 -2.68
CA SER A 45 8.45 2.37 -2.05
C SER A 45 7.63 1.27 -1.37
N ALA A 46 8.19 0.07 -1.30
CA ALA A 46 7.53 -1.11 -0.74
C ALA A 46 8.33 -1.78 0.38
N SER A 47 7.60 -2.43 1.28
CA SER A 47 8.16 -3.37 2.25
C SER A 47 7.17 -4.47 2.58
N LEU A 48 7.68 -5.68 2.84
CA LEU A 48 6.88 -6.75 3.44
C LEU A 48 6.79 -6.53 4.94
N ILE A 49 5.59 -6.71 5.48
CA ILE A 49 5.31 -6.50 6.90
C ILE A 49 4.67 -7.75 7.51
N PRO A 50 4.94 -8.07 8.78
CA PRO A 50 4.23 -9.15 9.46
C PRO A 50 2.75 -8.79 9.66
N LEU A 51 1.90 -9.81 9.80
CA LEU A 51 0.46 -9.63 10.01
C LEU A 51 0.18 -8.75 11.22
N GLU A 52 0.93 -8.91 12.31
CA GLU A 52 0.81 -8.09 13.52
C GLU A 52 0.97 -6.59 13.23
N GLN A 53 1.89 -6.23 12.32
CA GLN A 53 2.07 -4.83 11.91
C GLN A 53 0.96 -4.36 10.96
N ALA A 54 0.45 -5.26 10.14
CA ALA A 54 -0.64 -4.98 9.21
C ALA A 54 -2.01 -4.87 9.89
N THR A 55 -2.20 -5.48 11.06
CA THR A 55 -3.45 -5.40 11.85
C THR A 55 -3.37 -4.40 13.01
N ARG A 56 -2.17 -3.93 13.35
CA ARG A 56 -1.95 -2.94 14.43
C ARG A 56 -2.90 -1.76 14.30
N SER A 57 -3.49 -1.32 15.41
CA SER A 57 -4.39 -0.16 15.41
C SER A 57 -3.67 1.09 14.92
N PRO A 58 -4.19 1.76 13.88
CA PRO A 58 -3.56 2.96 13.35
C PRO A 58 -3.73 4.14 14.30
N LYS A 59 -2.71 5.00 14.37
CA LYS A 59 -2.83 6.28 15.09
C LYS A 59 -3.76 7.26 14.36
N ILE A 60 -3.68 7.28 13.03
CA ILE A 60 -4.53 8.09 12.16
C ILE A 60 -4.90 7.21 10.95
N LEU A 61 -6.16 6.81 10.87
CA LEU A 61 -6.74 6.14 9.71
C LEU A 61 -7.26 7.21 8.76
N VAL A 62 -6.70 7.27 7.55
CA VAL A 62 -7.12 8.23 6.51
C VAL A 62 -8.23 7.63 5.68
N ASP A 63 -8.06 6.38 5.26
CA ASP A 63 -9.01 5.68 4.39
C ASP A 63 -8.85 4.16 4.53
N SER A 64 -9.88 3.41 4.14
CA SER A 64 -9.82 1.95 4.12
C SER A 64 -10.90 1.37 3.23
N GLY A 65 -10.62 0.19 2.69
CA GLY A 65 -11.58 -0.54 1.87
C GLY A 65 -11.16 -1.97 1.58
N LEU A 66 -11.88 -2.56 0.64
CA LEU A 66 -11.63 -3.89 0.11
C LEU A 66 -11.49 -3.79 -1.40
N THR A 67 -10.58 -4.57 -1.98
CA THR A 67 -10.54 -4.82 -3.42
C THR A 67 -11.66 -5.79 -3.83
N GLU A 68 -11.88 -5.97 -5.13
CA GLU A 68 -12.86 -6.93 -5.65
C GLU A 68 -12.54 -8.38 -5.22
N SER A 69 -11.24 -8.70 -5.14
CA SER A 69 -10.74 -9.98 -4.61
C SER A 69 -10.70 -10.03 -3.07
N LYS A 70 -11.43 -9.14 -2.39
CA LYS A 70 -11.53 -9.07 -0.91
C LYS A 70 -10.18 -8.86 -0.20
N VAL A 71 -9.20 -8.27 -0.87
CA VAL A 71 -7.94 -7.85 -0.21
C VAL A 71 -8.24 -6.59 0.60
N PRO A 72 -8.10 -6.62 1.94
CA PRO A 72 -8.25 -5.44 2.77
C PRO A 72 -7.08 -4.50 2.53
N TRP A 73 -7.39 -3.22 2.38
CA TRP A 73 -6.41 -2.16 2.30
C TRP A 73 -6.79 -0.99 3.21
N ARG A 74 -5.78 -0.28 3.70
CA ARG A 74 -5.96 0.90 4.54
C ARG A 74 -4.83 1.89 4.32
N ILE A 75 -5.16 3.17 4.32
CA ILE A 75 -4.23 4.28 4.23
C ILE A 75 -4.08 4.89 5.62
N LEU A 76 -2.86 4.90 6.12
CA LEU A 76 -2.51 5.39 7.44
C LEU A 76 -1.61 6.61 7.32
N GLN A 77 -1.84 7.60 8.18
CA GLN A 77 -0.93 8.74 8.32
C GLN A 77 -0.06 8.51 9.55
N CYS A 78 1.26 8.41 9.34
CA CYS A 78 2.22 8.39 10.45
C CYS A 78 2.35 9.81 11.02
N PRO A 79 2.27 10.01 12.36
CA PRO A 79 2.48 11.33 12.95
C PRO A 79 3.89 11.84 12.65
N GLY A 80 4.00 12.92 11.86
CA GLY A 80 5.28 13.44 11.39
C GLY A 80 6.00 12.57 10.34
N GLY A 81 5.32 11.59 9.74
CA GLY A 81 5.86 10.72 8.70
C GLY A 81 5.01 10.71 7.42
N PRO A 82 5.33 9.82 6.46
CA PRO A 82 4.59 9.73 5.20
C PRO A 82 3.22 9.05 5.37
N LEU A 83 2.41 9.13 4.32
CA LEU A 83 1.24 8.27 4.12
C LEU A 83 1.69 6.85 3.78
N VAL A 84 1.09 5.87 4.44
CA VAL A 84 1.40 4.46 4.27
C VAL A 84 0.13 3.71 3.90
N LEU A 85 0.12 3.10 2.71
CA LEU A 85 -0.86 2.11 2.31
C LEU A 85 -0.44 0.75 2.85
N GLN A 86 -1.29 0.11 3.63
CA GLN A 86 -1.11 -1.28 4.04
C GLN A 86 -2.14 -2.16 3.37
N MET A 87 -1.71 -3.31 2.84
CA MET A 87 -2.60 -4.31 2.26
C MET A 87 -2.32 -5.68 2.87
N ILE A 88 -3.39 -6.43 3.13
CA ILE A 88 -3.35 -7.77 3.72
C ILE A 88 -3.71 -8.78 2.62
N CYS A 89 -2.71 -9.27 1.90
CA CYS A 89 -2.94 -10.25 0.83
C CYS A 89 -2.87 -11.67 1.37
N GLU A 90 -3.27 -12.64 0.55
CA GLU A 90 -3.37 -14.05 0.98
C GLU A 90 -2.01 -14.64 1.41
N LYS A 91 -0.93 -14.30 0.72
CA LYS A 91 0.41 -14.84 0.96
C LYS A 91 1.26 -13.97 1.86
N VAL A 92 1.27 -12.67 1.60
CA VAL A 92 2.10 -11.69 2.31
C VAL A 92 1.33 -10.40 2.54
N ASN A 93 1.71 -9.68 3.60
CA ASN A 93 1.23 -8.33 3.84
C ASN A 93 2.33 -7.35 3.46
N PHE A 94 1.95 -6.21 2.92
CA PHE A 94 2.92 -5.20 2.53
C PHE A 94 2.45 -3.79 2.87
N ALA A 95 3.44 -2.92 2.98
CA ALA A 95 3.28 -1.49 3.14
C ALA A 95 3.88 -0.78 1.92
N LEU A 96 3.15 0.20 1.40
CA LEU A 96 3.58 1.10 0.33
C LEU A 96 3.55 2.54 0.83
N TRP A 97 4.57 3.33 0.51
CA TRP A 97 4.62 4.75 0.87
C TRP A 97 5.43 5.53 -0.17
N ILE A 98 5.24 6.84 -0.27
CA ILE A 98 6.19 7.69 -1.00
C ILE A 98 7.32 8.06 -0.05
N GLN A 99 8.55 7.77 -0.46
CA GLN A 99 9.74 8.27 0.22
C GLN A 99 9.95 9.71 -0.28
N GLU A 100 9.82 10.71 0.60
CA GLU A 100 10.21 12.08 0.24
C GLU A 100 11.71 12.07 -0.06
N CYS A 101 12.07 12.47 -1.28
CA CYS A 101 13.44 12.57 -1.76
C CYS A 101 13.94 14.01 -1.62
#